data_AF-A0A4V2DSB2-F1
#
_entry.id   AF-A0A4V2DSB2-F1
#
_cell.length_a   1.000
_cell.length_b   1.000
_cell.length_c   1.000
_cell.angle_alpha   90.00
_cell.angle_beta   90.00
_cell.angle_gamma   90.00
#
_symmetry.space_group_name_H-M   'P 1'
#
loop_
_entity.id
_entity.type
_entity.pdbx_description
1 polymer ?
#
loop_
_entity_poly.entity_id
_entity_poly.type
_entity_poly.pdbx_seq_one_letter_code
_entity_poly.pdbx_strand_id
1 'polypeptide(L)'
;EPIDLIVIDGYVTLGEDQHHGLGQYLYEALDYKIPVIGVAKNEFKGTPKYCEILRGQSQKPLYVTAIGIDLDVAKNHVENMYGKFRIPELLKEVDRLSRAIP
;
A
#
# COMPACT_ATOMS: atom_id res chain seq x y z
N GLU A 1 11.94 -18.38 -5.51
CA GLU A 1 12.67 -17.13 -5.79
C GLU A 1 12.63 -16.26 -4.54
N PRO A 2 13.63 -15.38 -4.29
CA PRO A 2 13.58 -14.42 -3.18
C PRO A 2 12.42 -13.42 -3.39
N ILE A 3 11.92 -12.85 -2.29
CA ILE A 3 10.86 -11.82 -2.33
C ILE A 3 11.52 -10.46 -2.54
N ASP A 4 11.19 -9.79 -3.64
CA ASP A 4 11.78 -8.48 -3.99
C ASP A 4 11.01 -7.29 -3.42
N LEU A 5 9.72 -7.46 -3.10
CA LEU A 5 8.82 -6.38 -2.71
C LEU A 5 7.62 -6.95 -1.94
N ILE A 6 7.19 -6.24 -0.89
CA ILE A 6 5.95 -6.57 -0.16
C ILE A 6 4.93 -5.45 -0.35
N VAL A 7 3.67 -5.84 -0.55
CA VAL A 7 2.53 -4.90 -0.61
C VAL A 7 1.54 -5.27 0.50
N ILE A 8 1.14 -4.28 1.29
CA ILE A 8 0.21 -4.45 2.41
C ILE A 8 -1.08 -3.65 2.21
N ASP A 9 -2.20 -4.16 2.73
CA ASP A 9 -3.46 -3.41 2.84
C ASP A 9 -3.43 -2.53 4.09
N GLY A 10 -2.82 -1.36 3.96
CA GLY A 10 -2.56 -0.46 5.08
C GLY A 10 -1.54 0.60 4.73
N TYR A 11 -1.11 1.35 5.74
CA TYR A 11 -0.11 2.40 5.60
C TYR A 11 1.27 1.90 6.03
N VAL A 12 2.31 2.37 5.34
CA VAL A 12 3.69 2.30 5.82
C VAL A 12 3.90 3.32 6.94
N THR A 13 3.49 4.56 6.69
CA THR A 13 3.56 5.69 7.62
C THR A 13 2.21 6.42 7.68
N LEU A 14 1.94 7.05 8.82
CA LEU A 14 0.66 7.63 9.16
C LEU A 14 0.75 9.15 9.32
N GLY A 15 -0.18 9.86 8.67
CA GLY A 15 -0.36 11.30 8.82
C GLY A 15 0.77 12.14 8.20
N GLU A 16 0.70 13.45 8.44
CA GLU A 16 1.68 14.42 7.91
C GLU A 16 3.04 14.23 8.57
N ASP A 17 3.04 13.92 9.87
CA ASP A 17 4.24 13.67 10.69
C ASP A 17 4.90 12.30 10.42
N GLN A 18 4.35 11.51 9.48
CA GLN A 18 4.91 10.21 9.06
C GLN A 18 5.15 9.24 10.22
N HIS A 19 4.25 9.18 11.20
CA HIS A 19 4.35 8.22 12.31
C HIS A 19 4.44 6.78 11.80
N HIS A 20 5.15 5.91 12.53
CA HIS A 20 5.35 4.52 12.12
C HIS A 20 3.99 3.80 12.01
N GLY A 21 3.67 3.36 10.80
CA GLY A 21 2.53 2.50 10.51
C GLY A 21 2.95 1.03 10.39
N LEU A 22 2.00 0.17 10.00
CA LEU A 22 2.22 -1.27 9.87
C LEU A 22 3.42 -1.59 8.95
N GLY A 23 3.52 -0.91 7.81
CA GLY A 23 4.58 -1.17 6.85
C GLY A 23 5.96 -0.74 7.33
N GLN A 24 6.04 0.32 8.14
CA GLN A 24 7.31 0.75 8.75
C GLN A 24 7.83 -0.31 9.73
N TYR A 25 6.97 -0.79 10.64
CA TYR A 25 7.34 -1.87 11.55
C TYR A 25 7.69 -3.17 10.83
N LEU A 26 7.00 -3.48 9.73
CA LEU A 26 7.35 -4.63 8.88
C LEU A 26 8.72 -4.47 8.25
N TYR A 27 9.04 -3.28 7.70
CA TYR A 27 10.34 -3.00 7.11
C TYR A 27 11.47 -3.16 8.13
N GLU A 28 11.28 -2.67 9.35
CA GLU A 28 12.20 -2.85 10.48
C GLU A 28 12.37 -4.33 10.86
N ALA A 29 11.27 -5.09 10.95
CA ALA A 29 11.29 -6.51 11.28
C ALA A 29 11.98 -7.38 10.20
N LEU A 30 12.09 -6.86 8.97
CA LEU A 30 12.78 -7.49 7.84
C LEU A 30 14.24 -7.01 7.71
N ASP A 31 14.82 -6.43 8.76
CA ASP A 31 16.15 -5.83 8.78
C ASP A 31 16.36 -4.80 7.65
N TYR A 32 15.31 -4.08 7.26
CA TYR A 32 15.35 -3.06 6.20
C TYR A 32 15.75 -3.61 4.82
N LYS A 33 15.53 -4.92 4.57
CA LYS A 33 16.01 -5.61 3.35
C LYS A 33 14.99 -5.64 2.21
N ILE A 34 13.70 -5.69 2.52
CA ILE A 34 12.64 -5.88 1.52
C ILE A 34 11.76 -4.63 1.53
N PRO A 35 11.69 -3.87 0.43
CA PRO A 35 10.84 -2.69 0.34
C PRO A 35 9.36 -3.01 0.59
N VAL A 36 8.64 -2.05 1.14
CA VAL A 36 7.23 -2.20 1.49
C VAL A 36 6.41 -1.07 0.86
N ILE A 37 5.33 -1.44 0.17
CA ILE A 37 4.29 -0.53 -0.32
C ILE A 37 3.03 -0.74 0.51
N GLY A 38 2.54 0.32 1.11
CA GLY A 38 1.23 0.37 1.76
C GLY A 38 0.18 0.91 0.82
N VAL A 39 -0.93 0.18 0.64
CA VAL A 39 -2.09 0.60 -0.14
C VAL A 39 -3.30 0.64 0.79
N ALA A 40 -3.76 1.85 1.12
CA ALA A 40 -4.91 2.04 1.99
C ALA A 40 -6.18 2.44 1.22
N LYS A 41 -7.31 1.85 1.63
CA LYS A 41 -8.64 2.10 1.05
C LYS A 41 -9.36 3.31 1.66
N ASN A 42 -8.86 3.87 2.74
CA ASN A 42 -9.45 5.04 3.39
C ASN A 42 -8.33 5.97 3.83
N GLU A 43 -8.64 7.26 3.84
CA GLU A 43 -7.72 8.30 4.29
C GLU A 43 -7.41 8.12 5.77
N PHE A 44 -6.13 8.19 6.13
CA PHE A 44 -5.73 8.46 7.50
C PHE A 44 -5.62 9.97 7.69
N LYS A 45 -6.06 10.52 8.84
CA LYS A 45 -6.06 11.97 9.07
C LYS A 45 -4.67 12.58 8.82
N GLY A 46 -4.62 13.58 7.95
CA GLY A 46 -3.37 14.27 7.59
C GLY A 46 -2.54 13.54 6.53
N THR A 47 -3.09 12.52 5.85
CA THR A 47 -2.39 11.88 4.73
C THR A 47 -2.17 12.92 3.62
N PRO A 48 -0.92 13.15 3.18
CA PRO A 48 -0.65 14.13 2.14
C PRO A 48 -1.30 13.78 0.81
N LYS A 49 -1.75 14.80 0.06
CA LYS A 49 -2.41 14.61 -1.24
C LYS A 49 -1.53 13.93 -2.28
N TYR A 50 -0.21 14.08 -2.20
CA TYR A 50 0.70 13.41 -3.10
C TYR A 50 0.73 11.88 -2.91
N CYS A 51 0.16 11.34 -1.83
CA CYS A 51 0.02 9.90 -1.62
C CYS A 51 -1.20 9.32 -2.38
N GLU A 52 -2.08 10.16 -2.92
CA GLU A 52 -3.30 9.71 -3.58
C GLU A 52 -3.03 9.21 -5.01
N ILE A 53 -3.71 8.11 -5.39
CA ILE A 53 -3.84 7.67 -6.79
C ILE A 53 -5.30 7.35 -7.11
N LEU A 54 -5.69 7.57 -8.37
CA LEU A 54 -7.00 7.17 -8.90
C LEU A 54 -6.83 5.92 -9.77
N ARG A 55 -7.75 4.95 -9.64
CA ARG A 55 -7.71 3.70 -10.41
C ARG A 55 -9.07 3.31 -10.97
N GLY A 56 -9.06 2.79 -12.19
CA GLY A 56 -10.27 2.48 -12.95
C GLY A 56 -11.10 3.75 -13.19
N GLN A 57 -12.42 3.64 -13.03
CA GLN A 57 -13.35 4.77 -13.13
C GLN A 57 -13.72 5.37 -11.75
N SER A 58 -12.97 5.05 -10.69
CA SER A 58 -13.31 5.50 -9.34
C SER A 58 -12.78 6.90 -9.06
N GLN A 59 -13.67 7.77 -8.58
CA GLN A 59 -13.30 9.10 -8.06
C GLN A 59 -12.80 9.06 -6.61
N LYS A 60 -12.84 7.90 -5.95
CA LYS A 60 -12.34 7.73 -4.57
C LYS A 60 -10.90 7.21 -4.63
N PRO A 61 -9.90 7.99 -4.17
CA PRO A 61 -8.50 7.61 -4.29
C PRO A 61 -8.14 6.40 -3.44
N LEU A 62 -7.09 5.69 -3.82
CA LEU A 62 -6.28 4.89 -2.91
C LEU A 62 -5.14 5.75 -2.38
N TYR A 63 -4.64 5.41 -1.20
CA TYR A 63 -3.52 6.12 -0.57
C TYR A 63 -2.32 5.19 -0.55
N VAL A 64 -1.28 5.57 -1.28
CA VAL A 64 -0.02 4.83 -1.41
C VAL A 64 1.02 5.47 -0.51
N THR A 65 1.65 4.66 0.33
CA THR A 65 2.83 5.01 1.12
C THR A 65 3.89 3.95 0.89
N ALA A 66 5.17 4.29 1.06
CA ALA A 66 6.25 3.38 0.69
C ALA A 66 7.50 3.61 1.55
N ILE A 67 8.28 2.55 1.75
CA ILE A 67 9.64 2.61 2.29
C ILE A 67 10.54 1.59 1.60
N GLY A 68 11.81 1.94 1.42
CA GLY A 68 12.78 1.13 0.65
C GLY A 68 12.58 1.21 -0.87
N ILE A 69 11.60 1.99 -1.33
CA ILE A 69 11.29 2.25 -2.74
C ILE A 69 10.78 3.69 -2.89
N ASP A 70 11.07 4.30 -4.03
CA ASP A 70 10.54 5.62 -4.38
C ASP A 70 9.01 5.62 -4.43
N LEU A 71 8.39 6.68 -3.92
CA LEU A 71 6.94 6.78 -3.78
C LEU A 71 6.23 6.86 -5.15
N ASP A 72 6.80 7.52 -6.15
CA ASP A 72 6.19 7.59 -7.48
C ASP A 72 6.33 6.25 -8.22
N VAL A 73 7.45 5.55 -8.03
CA VAL A 73 7.60 4.16 -8.50
C VAL A 73 6.57 3.24 -7.82
N ALA A 74 6.38 3.36 -6.52
CA ALA A 74 5.36 2.60 -5.79
C ALA A 74 3.94 2.88 -6.29
N LYS A 75 3.59 4.15 -6.50
CA LYS A 75 2.29 4.54 -7.11
C LYS A 75 2.11 3.92 -8.47
N ASN A 76 3.11 4.02 -9.35
CA ASN A 76 3.06 3.45 -10.69
C ASN A 76 2.87 1.93 -10.65
N HIS A 77 3.52 1.21 -9.72
CA HIS A 77 3.27 -0.21 -9.52
C HIS A 77 1.81 -0.49 -9.15
N VAL A 78 1.26 0.23 -8.17
CA VAL A 78 -0.11 0.03 -7.70
C VAL A 78 -1.13 0.40 -8.78
N GLU A 79 -0.93 1.49 -9.51
CA GLU A 79 -1.78 1.92 -10.63
C GLU A 79 -1.89 0.82 -11.69
N ASN A 80 -0.76 0.24 -12.08
CA ASN A 80 -0.67 -0.80 -13.11
C ASN A 80 -0.98 -2.22 -12.62
N MET A 81 -1.29 -2.43 -11.34
CA MET A 81 -1.68 -3.76 -10.86
C MET A 81 -2.94 -4.27 -11.59
N TYR A 82 -3.03 -5.58 -11.73
CA TYR A 82 -4.18 -6.22 -12.37
C TYR A 82 -5.51 -5.90 -11.65
N GLY A 83 -6.57 -5.74 -12.44
CA GLY A 83 -7.94 -5.47 -11.97
C GLY A 83 -8.49 -4.15 -12.49
N LYS A 84 -9.75 -4.16 -12.94
CA LYS A 84 -10.40 -3.02 -13.63
C LYS A 84 -10.96 -1.94 -12.69
N PHE A 85 -11.00 -2.23 -11.39
CA PHE A 85 -11.67 -1.39 -10.39
C PHE A 85 -10.65 -0.67 -9.50
N ARG A 86 -11.16 0.17 -8.61
CA ARG A 86 -10.40 0.92 -7.61
C ARG A 86 -9.32 0.07 -6.92
N ILE A 87 -9.75 -1.01 -6.26
CA ILE A 87 -8.87 -1.89 -5.48
C ILE A 87 -8.22 -2.91 -6.43
N PRO A 88 -6.89 -3.04 -6.45
CA PRO A 88 -6.18 -4.10 -7.17
C PRO A 88 -6.74 -5.49 -6.84
N GLU A 89 -6.80 -6.38 -7.83
CA GLU A 89 -7.38 -7.70 -7.63
C GLU A 89 -6.58 -8.50 -6.58
N LEU A 90 -5.25 -8.40 -6.61
CA LEU A 90 -4.37 -9.02 -5.61
C LEU A 90 -4.77 -8.68 -4.17
N LEU A 91 -5.09 -7.42 -3.87
CA LEU A 91 -5.48 -6.99 -2.52
C LEU A 91 -6.88 -7.48 -2.14
N LYS A 92 -7.80 -7.58 -3.09
CA LYS A 92 -9.12 -8.20 -2.84
C LYS A 92 -8.99 -9.69 -2.51
N GLU A 93 -8.09 -10.38 -3.19
CA GLU A 93 -7.83 -11.80 -2.93
C GLU A 93 -7.27 -12.00 -1.51
N VAL A 94 -6.31 -11.16 -1.09
CA VAL A 94 -5.78 -11.16 0.29
C VAL A 94 -6.86 -10.87 1.33
N ASP A 95 -7.72 -9.88 1.12
CA ASP A 95 -8.87 -9.60 2.00
C ASP A 95 -9.79 -10.81 2.14
N ARG A 96 -10.07 -11.49 1.03
CA ARG A 96 -10.97 -12.65 1.00
C ARG A 96 -10.34 -13.83 1.76
N LEU A 97 -9.05 -14.10 1.52
CA LEU A 97 -8.33 -15.21 2.13
C LEU A 97 -8.13 -15.00 3.64
N SER A 98 -7.80 -13.78 4.07
CA SER A 98 -7.58 -13.46 5.50
C SER A 98 -8.82 -13.61 6.36
N ARG A 99 -10.02 -13.54 5.78
CA ARG A 99 -11.30 -13.78 6.47
C ARG A 99 -11.79 -15.22 6.39
N ALA A 100 -11.23 -16.01 5.47
CA ALA A 100 -11.63 -17.40 5.24
C ALA A 100 -10.95 -18.38 6.20
N ILE A 101 -9.92 -17.94 6.94
CA ILE A 101 -9.21 -18.72 7.93
C ILE A 101 -9.71 -18.26 9.33
N PRO A 102 -10.37 -19.14 10.11
CA PRO A 102 -10.87 -18.81 11.45
C PRO A 102 -9.76 -18.49 12.45
#